data_AF-A0A1V3W8N5-F1
#
_entry.id   AF-A0A1V3W8N5-F1
#
_cell.length_a   1.000
_cell.length_b   1.000
_cell.length_c   1.000
_cell.angle_alpha   90.00
_cell.angle_beta   90.00
_cell.angle_gamma   90.00
#
_symmetry.space_group_name_H-M   'P 1'
#
loop_
_entity.id
_entity.type
_entity.pdbx_description
1 polymer ?
#
loop_
_entity_poly.entity_id
_entity_poly.type
_entity_poly.pdbx_seq_one_letter_code
_entity_poly.pdbx_strand_id
1 'polypeptide(L)'
;MFNTGLLNTGVGNAGSYNSGSFNVGASNTGSWNAGDTNTGWFNPGNLNTGIANTGDVNTGGFNQGNLNNGFFWRGDGQGHAGFDYTLTIPQSH
;
A
#
# COMPACT_ATOMS: atom_id res chain seq x y z
N MET A 1 -0.93 -25.58 -9.92
CA MET A 1 -0.91 -24.28 -9.21
C MET A 1 0.30 -24.29 -8.30
N PHE A 2 1.34 -23.47 -8.54
CA PHE A 2 2.55 -23.48 -7.71
C PHE A 2 2.51 -22.32 -6.72
N ASN A 3 2.46 -22.61 -5.43
CA ASN A 3 2.68 -21.64 -4.37
C ASN A 3 3.86 -22.12 -3.52
N THR A 4 4.73 -21.22 -3.09
CA THR A 4 5.87 -21.52 -2.20
C THR A 4 5.68 -20.81 -0.87
N GLY A 5 5.88 -21.52 0.25
CA GLY A 5 5.67 -21.01 1.61
C GLY A 5 4.30 -21.35 2.19
N LEU A 6 3.80 -20.55 3.15
CA LEU A 6 2.71 -20.94 4.05
C LEU A 6 1.38 -20.27 3.71
N LEU A 7 0.28 -21.03 3.74
CA LEU A 7 -1.10 -20.49 3.71
C LEU A 7 -1.38 -19.52 2.54
N ASN A 8 -0.88 -19.84 1.36
CA ASN A 8 -1.19 -19.09 0.14
C ASN A 8 -2.42 -19.69 -0.57
N THR A 9 -3.35 -18.84 -1.00
CA THR A 9 -4.53 -19.21 -1.79
C THR A 9 -4.41 -18.66 -3.21
N GLY A 10 -4.69 -19.49 -4.23
CA GLY A 10 -4.60 -19.14 -5.65
C GLY A 10 -3.33 -19.69 -6.33
N VAL A 11 -2.67 -18.91 -7.19
CA VAL A 11 -1.56 -19.42 -8.02
C VAL A 11 -0.32 -18.53 -8.06
N GLY A 12 0.87 -19.12 -8.09
CA GLY A 12 2.11 -18.38 -8.36
C GLY A 12 2.56 -17.52 -7.18
N ASN A 13 2.05 -17.73 -5.98
CA ASN A 13 2.42 -16.93 -4.82
C ASN A 13 3.69 -17.46 -4.15
N ALA A 14 4.61 -16.58 -3.79
CA ALA A 14 5.83 -16.91 -3.05
C ALA A 14 5.88 -16.17 -1.72
N GLY A 15 6.07 -16.89 -0.61
CA GLY A 15 6.04 -16.35 0.75
C GLY A 15 4.83 -16.87 1.52
N SER A 16 4.16 -16.02 2.30
CA SER A 16 3.14 -16.49 3.24
C SER A 16 1.86 -15.67 3.25
N TYR A 17 0.70 -16.30 3.50
CA TYR A 17 -0.59 -15.62 3.68
C TYR A 17 -1.06 -14.79 2.47
N ASN A 18 -0.59 -15.09 1.26
CA ASN A 18 -1.03 -14.38 0.07
C ASN A 18 -2.32 -14.98 -0.50
N SER A 19 -3.24 -14.13 -0.94
CA SER A 19 -4.49 -14.52 -1.61
C SER A 19 -4.55 -13.93 -3.01
N GLY A 20 -4.76 -14.79 -4.01
CA GLY A 20 -4.85 -14.41 -5.42
C GLY A 20 -3.69 -14.96 -6.23
N SER A 21 -3.06 -14.13 -7.08
CA SER A 21 -2.07 -14.63 -8.05
C SER A 21 -0.77 -13.85 -8.11
N PHE A 22 0.35 -14.55 -8.21
CA PHE A 22 1.67 -13.94 -8.47
C PHE A 22 2.10 -12.89 -7.44
N ASN A 23 1.74 -13.08 -6.17
CA ASN A 23 2.22 -12.22 -5.10
C ASN A 23 3.54 -12.76 -4.52
N VAL A 24 4.47 -11.87 -4.20
CA VAL A 24 5.76 -12.20 -3.56
C VAL A 24 5.85 -11.46 -2.24
N GLY A 25 6.13 -12.17 -1.14
CA GLY A 25 6.20 -11.62 0.21
C GLY A 25 5.08 -12.17 1.10
N ALA A 26 4.55 -11.35 2.00
CA ALA A 26 3.56 -11.77 2.99
C ALA A 26 2.26 -10.96 2.94
N SER A 27 1.14 -11.64 3.22
CA SER A 27 -0.16 -11.01 3.48
C SER A 27 -0.71 -10.13 2.34
N ASN A 28 -0.37 -10.44 1.09
CA ASN A 28 -0.90 -9.69 -0.05
C ASN A 28 -2.24 -10.26 -0.53
N THR A 29 -3.15 -9.40 -0.95
CA THR A 29 -4.42 -9.79 -1.57
C THR A 29 -4.53 -9.17 -2.97
N GLY A 30 -4.87 -9.98 -3.97
CA GLY A 30 -5.05 -9.54 -5.37
C GLY A 30 -4.01 -10.17 -6.29
N SER A 31 -3.31 -9.39 -7.13
CA SER A 31 -2.29 -9.98 -7.99
C SER A 31 -1.08 -9.09 -8.26
N TRP A 32 0.08 -9.72 -8.47
CA TRP A 32 1.32 -9.04 -8.83
C TRP A 32 1.78 -8.01 -7.80
N ASN A 33 1.53 -8.26 -6.52
CA ASN A 33 2.07 -7.44 -5.44
C ASN A 33 3.42 -8.02 -4.97
N ALA A 34 4.42 -7.17 -4.81
CA ALA A 34 5.75 -7.58 -4.36
C ALA A 34 6.11 -6.79 -3.09
N GLY A 35 6.38 -7.48 -1.99
CA GLY A 35 6.51 -6.91 -0.65
C GLY A 35 5.36 -7.39 0.24
N ASP A 36 5.02 -6.63 1.27
CA ASP A 36 4.15 -7.11 2.34
C ASP A 36 2.88 -6.27 2.52
N THR A 37 1.77 -6.95 2.83
CA THR A 37 0.49 -6.34 3.21
C THR A 37 -0.11 -5.40 2.14
N ASN A 38 0.02 -5.76 0.86
CA ASN A 38 -0.60 -4.98 -0.21
C ASN A 38 -1.96 -5.56 -0.60
N THR A 39 -2.91 -4.69 -0.98
CA THR A 39 -4.22 -5.07 -1.51
C THR A 39 -4.45 -4.46 -2.90
N GLY A 40 -4.74 -5.28 -3.90
CA GLY A 40 -5.06 -4.86 -5.26
C GLY A 40 -4.07 -5.42 -6.28
N TRP A 41 -3.63 -4.59 -7.24
CA TRP A 41 -2.83 -5.05 -8.38
C TRP A 41 -1.56 -4.24 -8.59
N PHE A 42 -0.45 -4.93 -8.87
CA PHE A 42 0.82 -4.28 -9.22
C PHE A 42 1.30 -3.28 -8.18
N ASN A 43 1.34 -3.66 -6.89
CA ASN A 43 1.88 -2.79 -5.85
C ASN A 43 3.25 -3.31 -5.34
N PRO A 44 4.39 -2.82 -5.87
CA PRO A 44 5.70 -3.04 -5.28
C PRO A 44 5.94 -2.16 -4.04
N GLY A 45 6.45 -2.77 -2.97
CA GLY A 45 6.64 -2.16 -1.66
C GLY A 45 5.63 -2.70 -0.64
N ASN A 46 5.33 -1.94 0.40
CA ASN A 46 4.53 -2.43 1.52
C ASN A 46 3.32 -1.54 1.83
N LEU A 47 2.27 -2.15 2.40
CA LEU A 47 1.09 -1.45 2.90
C LEU A 47 0.36 -0.60 1.84
N ASN A 48 0.41 -1.00 0.57
CA ASN A 48 -0.27 -0.28 -0.50
C ASN A 48 -1.66 -0.85 -0.76
N THR A 49 -2.63 0.02 -1.03
CA THR A 49 -3.98 -0.35 -1.45
C THR A 49 -4.35 0.30 -2.78
N GLY A 50 -4.67 -0.53 -3.78
CA GLY A 50 -5.16 -0.09 -5.09
C GLY A 50 -4.35 -0.65 -6.25
N ILE A 51 -4.02 0.18 -7.24
CA ILE A 51 -3.37 -0.26 -8.48
C ILE A 51 -2.07 0.49 -8.79
N ALA A 52 -1.01 -0.23 -9.14
CA ALA A 52 0.23 0.37 -9.64
C ALA A 52 0.87 1.39 -8.67
N ASN A 53 0.85 1.11 -7.35
CA ASN A 53 1.54 1.94 -6.36
C ASN A 53 2.93 1.38 -6.07
N THR A 54 3.98 2.20 -6.23
CA THR A 54 5.37 1.86 -5.90
C THR A 54 5.84 2.66 -4.70
N GLY A 55 6.40 1.98 -3.70
CA GLY A 55 6.82 2.56 -2.42
C GLY A 55 5.96 2.03 -1.29
N ASP A 56 5.85 2.78 -0.19
CA ASP A 56 5.18 2.31 1.02
C ASP A 56 3.99 3.19 1.44
N VAL A 57 2.94 2.57 1.97
CA VAL A 57 1.79 3.25 2.59
C VAL A 57 1.02 4.15 1.60
N ASN A 58 0.80 3.67 0.38
CA ASN A 58 0.02 4.40 -0.62
C ASN A 58 -1.40 3.85 -0.77
N THR A 59 -2.38 4.73 -0.94
CA THR A 59 -3.76 4.37 -1.29
C THR A 59 -4.16 5.06 -2.60
N GLY A 60 -4.78 4.33 -3.52
CA GLY A 60 -5.24 4.83 -4.82
C GLY A 60 -4.48 4.18 -5.97
N GLY A 61 -3.96 4.95 -6.93
CA GLY A 61 -3.23 4.30 -8.03
C GLY A 61 -2.28 5.14 -8.85
N PHE A 62 -1.30 4.45 -9.42
CA PHE A 62 -0.19 5.06 -10.16
C PHE A 62 0.63 6.04 -9.29
N ASN A 63 0.75 5.76 -8.00
CA ASN A 63 1.56 6.56 -7.08
C ASN A 63 3.00 6.04 -7.03
N GLN A 64 3.96 6.95 -6.96
CA GLN A 64 5.37 6.68 -6.69
C GLN A 64 5.82 7.49 -5.49
N GLY A 65 6.46 6.84 -4.52
CA GLY A 65 6.86 7.42 -3.25
C GLY A 65 6.07 6.82 -2.10
N ASN A 66 6.04 7.52 -0.97
CA ASN A 66 5.47 7.03 0.27
C ASN A 66 4.35 7.91 0.78
N LEU A 67 3.44 7.32 1.57
CA LEU A 67 2.38 8.07 2.26
C LEU A 67 1.49 8.85 1.29
N ASN A 68 1.18 8.32 0.09
CA ASN A 68 0.30 9.02 -0.83
C ASN A 68 -1.14 8.52 -0.74
N ASN A 69 -2.10 9.43 -0.83
CA ASN A 69 -3.52 9.12 -0.96
C ASN A 69 -4.09 9.82 -2.20
N GLY A 70 -4.34 9.07 -3.27
CA GLY A 70 -4.86 9.58 -4.52
C GLY A 70 -4.28 8.89 -5.74
N PHE A 71 -4.19 9.62 -6.85
CA PHE A 71 -3.76 9.08 -8.12
C PHE A 71 -2.65 9.91 -8.76
N PHE A 72 -1.71 9.23 -9.43
CA PHE A 72 -0.63 9.84 -10.21
C PHE A 72 0.36 10.70 -9.40
N TRP A 73 0.50 10.40 -8.11
CA TRP A 73 1.46 11.05 -7.23
C TRP A 73 2.89 10.57 -7.52
N ARG A 74 3.89 11.45 -7.38
CA ARG A 74 5.30 11.17 -7.70
C ARG A 74 6.28 11.65 -6.61
N GLY A 75 5.77 11.85 -5.40
CA GLY A 75 6.55 12.27 -4.24
C GLY A 75 6.00 11.63 -2.98
N ASP A 76 6.39 12.17 -1.83
CA ASP A 76 5.94 11.66 -0.53
C ASP A 76 4.87 12.57 0.08
N GLY A 77 3.92 11.98 0.81
CA GLY A 77 2.97 12.72 1.63
C GLY A 77 1.90 13.48 0.84
N GLN A 78 1.52 13.03 -0.36
CA GLN A 78 0.51 13.69 -1.18
C GLN A 78 -0.91 13.22 -0.80
N GLY A 79 -1.89 14.13 -0.79
CA GLY A 79 -3.29 13.78 -0.49
C GLY A 79 -3.64 13.63 0.99
N HIS A 80 -2.80 14.14 1.89
CA HIS A 80 -3.15 14.33 3.30
C HIS A 80 -3.97 15.62 3.43
N ALA A 81 -5.17 15.52 4.04
CA ALA A 81 -5.90 16.70 4.47
C ALA A 81 -5.18 17.28 5.71
N GLY A 82 -4.47 18.40 5.53
CA GLY A 82 -3.91 19.16 6.63
C GLY A 82 -5.04 19.76 7.47
N PHE A 83 -5.12 19.38 8.75
CA PHE A 83 -5.96 20.06 9.73
C PHE A 83 -5.05 20.93 10.59
N ASP A 84 -5.00 22.23 10.31
CA ASP A 84 -4.32 23.20 11.17
C ASP A 84 -5.17 23.49 12.41
N TYR A 85 -4.87 22.84 13.54
CA TYR A 85 -5.45 23.22 14.83
C TYR A 85 -4.65 24.36 15.44
N THR A 86 -5.05 25.61 15.17
CA THR A 86 -4.53 26.76 15.92
C THR A 86 -5.31 26.91 17.22
N LEU A 87 -4.77 26.41 18.33
CA LEU A 87 -5.31 26.71 19.67
C LEU A 87 -4.82 28.09 20.10
N THR A 88 -5.58 29.14 19.78
CA THR A 88 -5.36 30.47 20.35
C THR A 88 -5.78 30.44 21.82
N ILE A 89 -4.81 30.41 22.75
CA ILE A 89 -5.07 30.62 24.18
C ILE A 89 -5.12 32.15 24.39
N PRO A 90 -6.28 32.75 24.66
CA PRO A 90 -6.33 34.17 25.03
C PRO A 90 -5.63 34.36 26.38
N GLN A 91 -4.68 35.27 26.45
CA GLN A 91 -4.07 35.69 27.71
C GLN A 91 -5.12 36.48 28.49
N SER A 92 -5.52 35.97 29.66
CA SER A 92 -6.36 36.71 30.61
C SER A 92 -5.58 37.88 31.17
N HIS A 93 -6.06 39.10 30.92
CA HIS A 93 -5.58 40.33 31.55
C HIS A 93 -6.37 40.64 32.82
#